data_AF-A0A7Y2UD11-F1
#
_entry.id   AF-A0A7Y2UD11-F1
#
_cell.length_a   1.000
_cell.length_b   1.000
_cell.length_c   1.000
_cell.angle_alpha   90.00
_cell.angle_beta   90.00
_cell.angle_gamma   90.00
#
_symmetry.space_group_name_H-M   'P 1'
#
loop_
_entity.id
_entity.type
_entity.pdbx_description
1 polymer ?
#
loop_
_entity_poly.entity_id
_entity_poly.type
_entity_poly.pdbx_seq_one_letter_code
_entity_poly.pdbx_strand_id
1 'polypeptide(L)' 'EDEQAFALLNGRNLMFCEDAGRRIQTALNADERILDFWARCTHYESLHPHNAVSVITKGIKGGYVAGAGAPVRLDHSAN' A
#
# COMPACT_ATOMS: atom_id res chain seq x y z
N GLU A 1 -8.21 2.36 -29.93
CA GLU A 1 -7.89 0.94 -29.62
C GLU A 1 -7.28 0.84 -28.23
N ASP A 2 -6.24 1.63 -27.94
CA ASP A 2 -5.55 1.67 -26.63
C ASP A 2 -6.46 2.01 -25.44
N GLU A 3 -7.32 3.02 -25.55
CA GLU A 3 -8.24 3.39 -24.46
C GLU A 3 -9.28 2.30 -24.18
N GLN A 4 -9.76 1.61 -25.21
CA GLN A 4 -10.72 0.52 -25.06
C GLN A 4 -10.06 -0.70 -24.41
N ALA A 5 -8.84 -1.04 -24.84
CA ALA A 5 -8.06 -2.10 -24.22
C ALA A 5 -7.72 -1.77 -22.76
N PHE A 6 -7.35 -0.52 -22.47
CA PHE A 6 -7.11 -0.03 -21.11
C PHE A 6 -8.36 -0.14 -20.23
N ALA A 7 -9.51 0.32 -20.72
CA ALA A 7 -10.77 0.24 -20.00
C ALA A 7 -11.19 -1.21 -19.72
N LEU A 8 -11.01 -2.11 -20.70
CA LEU A 8 -11.33 -3.52 -20.55
C LEU A 8 -10.42 -4.21 -19.53
N LEU A 9 -9.12 -3.95 -19.56
CA LEU A 9 -8.16 -4.53 -18.63
C LEU A 9 -8.41 -4.06 -17.19
N ASN A 10 -8.64 -2.77 -16.99
CA ASN A 10 -8.96 -2.24 -15.66
C ASN A 10 -10.32 -2.74 -15.16
N GLY A 11 -11.34 -2.78 -16.02
CA GLY A 11 -12.66 -3.29 -15.66
C GLY A 11 -12.69 -4.77 -15.29
N ARG A 12 -11.73 -5.56 -15.80
CA ARG A 12 -11.56 -6.99 -15.45
C ARG A 12 -10.73 -7.23 -14.19
N ASN A 13 -10.09 -6.20 -13.65
CA ASN A 13 -9.19 -6.30 -12.50
C ASN A 13 -9.53 -5.22 -11.45
N LEU A 14 -10.81 -5.14 -11.09
CA LEU A 14 -11.25 -4.30 -9.98
C LEU A 14 -10.56 -4.73 -8.68
N MET A 15 -10.17 -3.75 -7.87
CA MET A 15 -9.52 -3.98 -6.60
C MET A 15 -9.91 -2.89 -5.61
N PHE A 16 -10.13 -3.27 -4.35
CA PHE A 16 -10.22 -2.29 -3.28
C PHE A 16 -8.83 -1.75 -2.94
N CYS A 17 -8.78 -0.66 -2.18
CA CYS A 17 -7.52 -0.05 -1.75
C CYS A 17 -6.66 -1.04 -0.92
N GLU A 18 -7.31 -1.92 -0.16
CA GLU A 18 -6.70 -2.99 0.63
C GLU A 18 -6.12 -4.12 -0.24
N ASP A 19 -6.75 -4.43 -1.37
CA ASP A 19 -6.24 -5.43 -2.32
C ASP A 19 -4.97 -4.92 -3.01
N ALA A 20 -4.95 -3.63 -3.38
CA ALA A 20 -3.74 -2.97 -3.88
C ALA A 20 -2.62 -3.03 -2.84
N GLY A 21 -2.94 -2.73 -1.57
CA GLY A 21 -2.03 -2.90 -0.44
C GLY A 21 -1.45 -4.32 -0.36
N ARG A 22 -2.29 -5.35 -0.32
CA ARG A 22 -1.83 -6.76 -0.25
C ARG A 22 -0.92 -7.15 -1.42
N ARG A 23 -1.24 -6.72 -2.64
CA ARG A 23 -0.42 -7.00 -3.83
C ARG A 23 0.97 -6.35 -3.72
N ILE A 24 1.02 -5.08 -3.32
CA ILE A 24 2.29 -4.38 -3.10
C ILE A 24 3.08 -5.05 -1.98
N GLN A 25 2.44 -5.39 -0.86
CA GLN A 25 3.10 -6.06 0.27
C GLN A 25 3.76 -7.37 -0.15
N THR A 26 3.04 -8.18 -0.95
CA THR A 26 3.55 -9.45 -1.48
C THR A 26 4.78 -9.22 -2.35
N ALA A 27 4.73 -8.25 -3.27
CA ALA A 27 5.86 -7.94 -4.15
C ALA A 27 7.08 -7.43 -3.37
N LEU A 28 6.88 -6.52 -2.40
CA LEU A 28 7.97 -5.97 -1.60
C LEU A 28 8.58 -7.02 -0.65
N ASN A 29 7.77 -7.95 -0.13
CA ASN A 29 8.26 -9.06 0.70
C ASN A 29 9.10 -10.07 -0.10
N ALA A 30 8.86 -10.22 -1.39
CA ALA A 30 9.60 -11.14 -2.25
C ALA A 30 11.00 -10.63 -2.64
N ASP A 31 11.30 -9.33 -2.41
CA ASP A 31 12.60 -8.74 -2.71
C ASP A 31 13.45 -8.65 -1.43
N GLU A 32 14.44 -9.54 -1.32
CA GLU A 32 15.34 -9.61 -0.16
C GLU A 32 16.18 -8.34 0.05
N ARG A 33 16.34 -7.49 -0.98
CA ARG A 33 17.07 -6.21 -0.87
C ARG A 33 16.30 -5.19 -0.05
N ILE A 34 14.98 -5.36 0.09
CA ILE A 34 14.11 -4.45 0.82
C ILE A 34 14.10 -4.86 2.29
N LEU A 35 14.89 -4.17 3.10
CA LEU A 35 15.07 -4.54 4.52
C LEU A 35 13.79 -4.33 5.33
N ASP A 36 13.08 -3.23 5.12
CA ASP A 36 11.83 -2.87 5.80
C ASP A 36 11.05 -1.86 4.94
N PHE A 37 9.74 -1.73 5.12
CA PHE A 37 8.94 -0.76 4.38
C PHE A 37 7.68 -0.30 5.11
N TRP A 38 7.24 0.89 4.71
CA TRP A 38 5.91 1.43 4.91
C TRP A 38 5.41 1.87 3.54
N ALA A 39 4.25 1.38 3.11
CA ALA A 39 3.64 1.80 1.84
C ALA A 39 2.18 2.15 2.04
N ARG A 40 1.74 3.21 1.35
CA ARG A 40 0.40 3.77 1.41
C ARG A 40 -0.25 3.76 0.04
N CYS A 41 -1.35 3.03 -0.08
CA CYS A 41 -2.25 3.10 -1.21
C CYS A 41 -3.33 4.14 -0.90
N THR A 42 -3.59 5.05 -1.82
CA THR A 42 -4.68 6.03 -1.68
C THR A 42 -5.55 5.95 -2.92
N HIS A 43 -6.82 5.62 -2.74
CA HIS A 43 -7.84 5.76 -3.76
C HIS A 43 -8.43 7.16 -3.68
N TYR A 44 -8.22 7.95 -4.72
CA TYR A 44 -8.85 9.24 -4.88
C TYR A 44 -10.29 9.03 -5.39
N GLU A 45 -11.24 9.07 -4.47
CA GLU A 45 -12.64 8.77 -4.77
C GLU A 45 -13.24 9.89 -5.64
N SER A 46 -13.88 9.51 -6.74
CA SER A 46 -14.54 10.46 -7.64
C SER A 46 -15.91 10.90 -7.12
N LEU A 47 -16.57 10.06 -6.32
CA LEU A 47 -17.96 10.24 -5.90
C LEU A 47 -18.11 10.75 -4.45
N HIS A 48 -17.07 10.60 -3.63
CA HIS A 48 -17.12 10.91 -2.21
C HIS A 48 -16.12 12.02 -1.86
N PRO A 49 -16.41 12.88 -0.85
CA PRO A 49 -15.50 13.94 -0.41
C PRO A 49 -14.35 13.41 0.47
N HIS A 50 -14.08 12.11 0.46
CA HIS A 50 -13.04 11.46 1.25
C HIS A 50 -12.35 10.38 0.43
N ASN A 51 -11.07 10.16 0.69
CA ASN A 51 -10.28 9.12 0.03
C ASN A 51 -10.26 7.84 0.88
N ALA A 52 -10.18 6.68 0.22
CA ALA A 52 -9.89 5.42 0.90
C ALA A 52 -8.36 5.21 0.97
N VAL A 53 -7.85 4.86 2.15
CA VAL A 53 -6.41 4.71 2.39
C VAL A 53 -6.13 3.32 2.97
N SER A 54 -5.14 2.62 2.39
CA SER A 54 -4.59 1.39 2.94
C SER A 54 -3.11 1.56 3.21
N VAL A 55 -2.67 1.19 4.41
CA VAL A 55 -1.27 1.26 4.83
C VAL A 55 -0.78 -0.14 5.16
N ILE A 56 0.35 -0.54 4.58
CA ILE A 56 1.02 -1.81 4.81
C ILE A 56 2.44 -1.58 5.31
N THR A 57 2.93 -2.50 6.12
CA THR A 57 4.36 -2.54 6.52
C THR A 57 4.90 -3.95 6.37
N LYS A 58 6.23 -4.12 6.48
CA LYS A 58 6.84 -5.45 6.43
C LYS A 58 6.54 -6.29 7.68
N GLY A 59 6.15 -5.65 8.78
CA GLY A 59 5.86 -6.33 10.06
C GLY A 59 7.10 -6.77 10.84
N ILE A 60 8.26 -6.15 10.60
CA ILE A 60 9.48 -6.45 11.34
C ILE A 60 9.41 -5.83 12.75
N LYS A 61 9.86 -6.59 13.76
CA LYS A 61 9.99 -6.10 15.14
C LYS A 61 10.90 -4.87 15.19
N GLY A 62 10.39 -3.74 15.69
CA GLY A 62 11.11 -2.46 15.69
C GLY A 62 11.21 -1.78 14.33
N GLY A 63 10.47 -2.27 13.34
CA GLY A 63 10.36 -1.67 12.02
C GLY A 63 9.32 -0.58 11.95
N TYR A 64 8.88 -0.30 10.72
CA TYR A 64 7.78 0.62 10.47
C TYR A 64 6.44 0.07 10.98
N VAL A 65 5.60 0.98 11.49
CA VAL A 65 4.24 0.66 11.94
C VAL A 65 3.18 1.29 11.04
N ALA A 66 2.02 0.65 10.93
CA ALA A 66 0.91 1.12 10.11
C ALA A 66 0.19 2.30 10.80
N GLY A 67 0.78 3.50 10.70
CA GLY A 67 0.12 4.76 11.05
C GLY A 67 -0.62 5.36 9.85
N ALA A 68 -1.73 6.07 10.10
CA ALA A 68 -2.56 6.67 9.04
C ALA A 68 -1.91 7.86 8.31
N GLY A 69 -0.85 8.45 8.89
CA GLY A 69 -0.21 9.68 8.39
C GLY A 69 1.03 9.39 7.54
N ALA A 70 2.18 9.41 8.22
CA ALA A 70 3.51 9.26 7.65
C ALA A 70 4.20 8.00 8.21
N PRO A 71 5.29 7.54 7.59
CA PRO A 71 6.09 6.43 8.12
C PRO A 71 6.55 6.73 9.55
N VAL A 72 6.17 5.88 10.49
CA VAL A 72 6.68 5.89 11.87
C VAL A 72 7.50 4.64 12.07
N ARG A 73 8.74 4.78 12.54
CA ARG A 73 9.63 3.68 12.90
C ARG A 73 9.75 3.64 14.42
N LEU A 74 9.58 2.48 15.03
CA LEU A 74 9.78 2.31 16.47
C LEU A 74 11.28 2.22 16.75
N ASP A 75 11.90 3.35 17.08
CA ASP A 75 13.26 3.39 17.60
C ASP A 75 13.33 2.73 18.98
N HIS A 76 14.22 1.74 19.11
CA HIS A 76 14.50 1.05 20.39
C HIS A 76 15.44 1.87 21.29
N SER A 77 15.53 3.19 21.10
CA SER A 77 16.45 4.10 21.79
C SER A 77 15.84 4.66 23.08
N ALA A 78 15.33 3.79 23.95
CA ALA A 78 14.93 4.16 25.30
C ALA A 78 15.20 3.00 26.25
N ASN A 79 16.45 2.89 26.70
CA ASN A 79 16.84 2.32 27.97
C ASN A 79 17.87 3.26 28.59
#